data_AF-A0A922YV78-F1
#
_entry.id   AF-A0A922YV78-F1
#
_cell.length_a   1.000
_cell.length_b   1.000
_cell.length_c   1.000
_cell.angle_alpha   90.00
_cell.angle_beta   90.00
_cell.angle_gamma   90.00
#
_symmetry.space_group_name_H-M   'P 1'
#
loop_
_entity.id
_entity.type
_entity.pdbx_description
1 polymer ?
#
loop_
_entity_poly.entity_id
_entity_poly.type
_entity_poly.pdbx_seq_one_letter_code
_entity_poly.pdbx_strand_id
1 'polypeptide(L)'
;MKTASHRSTAWYQQRLAPPTGLVRVVIDTDAANEIDDQFAIAWAMRRPDKLQVAGLYAAPFSFAHRRSILPLAPADDPAFAPPGVGMARSFDEIHRVLDLLGDPVSVAAKAQVCLGSEGYLSMPGQPLHSAAVDHLIATAREHAPDGPPLYVMALGCVTNIASA
;
A
#
# COMPACT_ATOMS: atom_id res chain seq x y z
N MET A 1 -19.49 21.94 10.99
CA MET A 1 -18.60 22.65 10.04
C MET A 1 -17.20 22.64 10.64
N LYS A 2 -16.33 21.67 10.28
CA LYS A 2 -14.93 21.67 10.75
C LYS A 2 -14.21 22.76 9.94
N THR A 3 -13.82 23.84 10.60
CA THR A 3 -12.94 24.85 10.02
C THR A 3 -11.62 24.16 9.63
N ALA A 4 -11.29 24.16 8.35
CA ALA A 4 -9.96 23.72 7.91
C ALA A 4 -8.95 24.65 8.58
N SER A 5 -8.19 24.12 9.55
CA SER A 5 -7.03 24.82 10.10
C SER A 5 -6.02 24.98 8.97
N HIS A 6 -6.01 26.14 8.34
CA HIS A 6 -5.03 26.45 7.31
C HIS A 6 -3.65 26.58 7.98
N ARG A 7 -2.80 25.58 7.76
CA ARG A 7 -1.37 25.63 8.11
C ARG A 7 -0.67 26.66 7.21
N SER A 8 0.44 27.23 7.69
CA SER A 8 1.21 28.22 6.93
C SER A 8 1.93 27.60 5.73
N THR A 9 2.26 28.40 4.72
CA THR A 9 3.10 27.95 3.58
C THR A 9 4.43 27.37 4.06
N ALA A 10 5.05 27.98 5.08
CA ALA A 10 6.29 27.49 5.68
C ALA A 10 6.12 26.08 6.27
N TRP A 11 4.98 25.80 6.90
CA TRP A 11 4.67 24.46 7.41
C TRP A 11 4.58 23.44 6.28
N TYR A 12 3.91 23.76 5.18
CA TYR A 12 3.83 22.86 4.01
C TYR A 12 5.20 22.65 3.36
N GLN A 13 6.00 23.71 3.19
CA GLN A 13 7.35 23.62 2.64
C GLN A 13 8.25 22.72 3.49
N GLN A 14 8.17 22.83 4.81
CA GLN A 14 8.90 21.96 5.72
C GLN A 14 8.47 20.49 5.56
N ARG A 15 7.17 20.23 5.38
CA ARG A 15 6.64 18.87 5.19
C ARG A 15 6.96 18.26 3.82
N LEU A 16 7.13 19.09 2.79
CA LEU A 16 7.47 18.67 1.43
C LEU A 16 8.99 18.57 1.20
N ALA A 17 9.80 19.09 2.11
CA ALA A 17 11.25 18.94 2.02
C ALA A 17 11.63 17.45 2.08
N PRO A 18 12.66 17.01 1.31
CA PRO A 18 13.14 15.63 1.38
C PRO A 18 13.49 15.24 2.82
N PRO A 19 13.07 14.05 3.29
CA PRO A 19 13.39 13.62 4.64
C PRO A 19 14.90 13.38 4.78
N THR A 20 15.47 13.82 5.90
CA THR A 20 16.92 13.71 6.18
C THR A 20 17.28 12.58 7.13
N GLY A 21 16.28 11.93 7.75
CA GLY A 21 16.45 10.85 8.72
C GLY A 21 15.73 9.56 8.30
N LEU A 22 15.52 8.68 9.29
CA LEU A 22 14.73 7.45 9.10
C LEU A 22 13.31 7.81 8.65
N VAL A 23 12.88 7.23 7.54
CA VAL A 23 11.56 7.49 6.97
C VAL A 23 10.60 6.40 7.43
N ARG A 24 9.58 6.77 8.21
CA ARG A 24 8.47 5.86 8.53
C ARG A 24 7.52 5.80 7.34
N VAL A 25 7.27 4.60 6.84
CA VAL A 25 6.53 4.39 5.59
C VAL A 25 5.56 3.23 5.71
N VAL A 26 4.41 3.34 5.05
CA VAL A 26 3.58 2.19 4.67
C VAL A 26 3.65 2.02 3.16
N ILE A 27 3.63 0.78 2.70
CA ILE A 27 3.72 0.45 1.27
C ILE A 27 2.42 -0.23 0.84
N ASP A 28 1.71 0.37 -0.11
CA ASP A 28 0.47 -0.13 -0.71
C ASP A 28 0.76 -0.59 -2.14
N THR A 29 0.68 -1.90 -2.38
CA THR A 29 1.30 -2.56 -3.54
C THR A 29 0.42 -3.67 -4.06
N ASP A 30 0.35 -3.80 -5.38
CA ASP A 30 -0.24 -4.93 -6.08
C ASP A 30 0.85 -5.91 -6.53
N ALA A 31 1.69 -6.36 -5.60
CA ALA A 31 2.91 -7.15 -5.83
C ALA A 31 2.77 -8.41 -6.72
N ALA A 32 1.56 -8.93 -6.91
CA ALA A 32 1.29 -10.05 -7.83
C ALA A 32 0.90 -9.62 -9.26
N ASN A 33 0.85 -8.32 -9.54
CA ASN A 33 0.48 -7.72 -10.81
C ASN A 33 1.72 -7.49 -11.70
N GLU A 34 2.76 -6.84 -11.17
CA GLU A 34 4.02 -6.54 -11.86
C GLU A 34 5.24 -6.88 -10.99
N ILE A 35 6.39 -7.09 -11.63
CA ILE A 35 7.58 -7.67 -10.96
C ILE A 35 8.39 -6.65 -10.15
N ASP A 36 8.30 -5.36 -10.48
CA ASP A 36 9.06 -4.28 -9.84
C ASP A 36 8.69 -4.10 -8.36
N ASP A 37 7.44 -4.37 -7.99
CA ASP A 37 6.96 -4.32 -6.61
C ASP A 37 7.70 -5.28 -5.67
N GLN A 38 8.04 -6.48 -6.15
CA GLN A 38 8.80 -7.46 -5.37
C GLN A 38 10.18 -6.91 -5.00
N PHE A 39 10.83 -6.22 -5.94
CA PHE A 39 12.11 -5.58 -5.71
C PHE A 39 11.99 -4.35 -4.82
N ALA A 40 10.90 -3.59 -4.92
CA ALA A 40 10.63 -2.46 -4.03
C ALA A 40 10.48 -2.92 -2.57
N ILE A 41 9.70 -3.98 -2.32
CA ILE A 41 9.55 -4.60 -0.99
C ILE A 41 10.90 -5.10 -0.49
N ALA A 42 11.62 -5.87 -1.31
CA ALA A 42 12.92 -6.42 -0.96
C ALA A 42 13.93 -5.33 -0.60
N TRP A 43 14.00 -4.27 -1.40
CA TRP A 43 14.87 -3.14 -1.12
C TRP A 43 14.48 -2.45 0.19
N ALA A 44 13.19 -2.23 0.44
CA ALA A 44 12.72 -1.58 1.66
C ALA A 44 13.08 -2.39 2.92
N MET A 45 12.87 -3.70 2.91
CA MET A 45 13.25 -4.60 4.01
C MET A 45 14.77 -4.65 4.23
N ARG A 46 15.55 -4.55 3.15
CA ARG A 46 17.02 -4.55 3.20
C ARG A 46 17.63 -3.21 3.62
N ARG A 47 16.82 -2.16 3.79
CA ARG A 47 17.26 -0.81 4.17
C ARG A 47 16.65 -0.32 5.50
N PRO A 48 16.75 -1.09 6.60
CA PRO A 48 16.27 -0.63 7.91
C PRO A 48 17.05 0.59 8.44
N ASP A 49 18.22 0.91 7.86
CA ASP A 49 18.96 2.14 8.10
C ASP A 49 18.33 3.39 7.48
N LYS A 50 17.38 3.22 6.55
CA LYS A 50 16.69 4.31 5.82
C LYS A 50 15.19 4.30 6.01
N LEU A 51 14.57 3.12 6.02
CA LEU A 51 13.13 2.96 6.09
C LEU A 51 12.72 2.21 7.36
N GLN A 52 11.76 2.78 8.08
CA GLN A 52 10.96 2.06 9.06
C GLN A 52 9.64 1.71 8.38
N VAL A 53 9.55 0.49 7.84
CA VAL A 53 8.29 0.00 7.28
C VAL A 53 7.34 -0.32 8.42
N ALA A 54 6.22 0.40 8.45
CA ALA A 54 5.18 0.30 9.47
C ALA A 54 4.00 -0.57 9.03
N GLY A 55 3.89 -0.88 7.73
CA GLY A 55 2.82 -1.69 7.17
C GLY A 55 3.04 -1.99 5.69
N LEU A 56 2.60 -3.18 5.27
CA LEU A 56 2.59 -3.62 3.88
C LEU A 56 1.13 -3.98 3.52
N TYR A 57 0.58 -3.36 2.49
CA TYR A 57 -0.83 -3.49 2.15
C TYR A 57 -0.99 -4.07 0.76
N ALA A 58 -1.82 -5.11 0.66
CA ALA A 58 -2.18 -5.70 -0.62
C ALA A 58 -3.22 -4.81 -1.33
N ALA A 59 -2.85 -4.19 -2.45
CA ALA A 59 -3.76 -3.42 -3.28
C ALA A 59 -4.54 -4.33 -4.25
N PRO A 60 -5.82 -4.02 -4.54
CA PRO A 60 -6.60 -4.76 -5.53
C PRO A 60 -6.18 -4.44 -6.97
N PHE A 61 -6.18 -5.46 -7.83
CA PHE A 61 -5.95 -5.31 -9.27
C PHE A 61 -6.77 -6.32 -10.09
N SER A 62 -7.08 -5.95 -11.34
CA SER A 62 -7.83 -6.78 -12.28
C SER A 62 -7.70 -6.24 -13.71
N PHE A 63 -7.49 -7.15 -14.66
CA PHE A 63 -7.52 -6.87 -16.09
C PHE A 63 -8.89 -7.15 -16.74
N ALA A 64 -9.95 -7.36 -15.95
CA ALA A 64 -11.29 -7.64 -16.47
C ALA A 64 -11.76 -6.58 -17.49
N HIS A 65 -11.41 -5.31 -17.30
CA HIS A 65 -11.71 -4.21 -18.23
C HIS A 65 -11.08 -4.38 -19.62
N ARG A 66 -10.01 -5.20 -19.75
CA ARG A 66 -9.32 -5.50 -21.01
C ARG A 66 -9.84 -6.75 -21.71
N ARG A 67 -10.80 -7.47 -21.13
CA ARG A 67 -11.27 -8.75 -21.67
C ARG A 67 -11.75 -8.62 -23.12
N SER A 68 -12.45 -7.54 -23.45
CA SER A 68 -12.97 -7.30 -24.81
C SER A 68 -11.87 -7.13 -25.86
N ILE A 69 -10.68 -6.68 -25.47
CA ILE A 69 -9.53 -6.44 -26.36
C ILE A 69 -8.50 -7.57 -26.32
N LEU A 70 -8.71 -8.59 -25.49
CA LEU A 70 -7.85 -9.78 -25.34
C LEU A 70 -8.66 -11.07 -25.52
N PRO A 71 -9.27 -11.31 -26.69
CA PRO A 71 -10.18 -12.45 -26.92
C PRO A 71 -9.47 -13.81 -26.91
N LEU A 72 -8.15 -13.83 -27.03
CA LEU A 72 -7.34 -15.06 -27.00
C LEU A 72 -6.92 -15.46 -25.57
N ALA A 73 -7.12 -14.60 -24.58
CA ALA A 73 -6.79 -14.94 -23.20
C ALA A 73 -7.71 -16.05 -22.67
N PRO A 74 -7.20 -17.02 -21.89
CA PRO A 74 -8.01 -18.07 -21.30
C PRO A 74 -9.19 -17.49 -20.50
N ALA A 75 -10.36 -18.14 -20.58
CA ALA A 75 -11.56 -17.68 -19.89
C ALA A 75 -11.35 -17.61 -18.36
N ASP A 76 -10.56 -18.53 -17.82
CA ASP A 76 -10.19 -18.70 -16.42
C ASP A 76 -8.86 -18.06 -16.04
N ASP A 77 -8.27 -17.23 -16.91
CA ASP A 77 -7.01 -16.54 -16.61
C ASP A 77 -7.15 -15.64 -15.35
N PRO A 78 -6.35 -15.88 -14.29
CA PRO A 78 -6.41 -15.14 -13.03
C PRO A 78 -6.18 -13.63 -13.19
N ALA A 79 -5.55 -13.18 -14.27
CA ALA A 79 -5.40 -11.76 -14.58
C ALA A 79 -6.75 -11.04 -14.73
N PHE A 80 -7.79 -11.74 -15.18
CA PHE A 80 -9.13 -11.18 -15.40
C PHE A 80 -10.11 -11.46 -14.27
N ALA A 81 -9.65 -12.07 -13.17
CA ALA A 81 -10.47 -12.30 -11.99
C ALA A 81 -10.88 -10.96 -11.34
N PRO A 82 -11.92 -10.96 -10.47
CA PRO A 82 -12.31 -9.76 -9.74
C PRO A 82 -11.15 -9.17 -8.91
N PRO A 83 -11.14 -7.85 -8.65
CA PRO A 83 -10.07 -7.14 -7.93
C PRO A 83 -9.65 -7.78 -6.60
N GLY A 84 -10.59 -8.33 -5.83
CA GLY A 84 -10.29 -9.01 -4.57
C GLY A 84 -9.43 -10.27 -4.72
N VAL A 85 -9.52 -10.97 -5.86
CA VAL A 85 -8.61 -12.08 -6.17
C VAL A 85 -7.20 -11.56 -6.44
N GLY A 86 -7.06 -10.44 -7.15
CA GLY A 86 -5.78 -9.76 -7.31
C GLY A 86 -5.19 -9.32 -5.97
N MET A 87 -6.01 -8.72 -5.11
CA MET A 87 -5.61 -8.35 -3.75
C MET A 87 -5.09 -9.55 -2.95
N ALA A 88 -5.83 -10.66 -2.92
CA ALA A 88 -5.39 -11.88 -2.22
C ALA A 88 -4.06 -12.43 -2.78
N ARG A 89 -3.88 -12.41 -4.11
CA ARG A 89 -2.62 -12.80 -4.75
C ARG A 89 -1.47 -11.89 -4.32
N SER A 90 -1.68 -10.58 -4.25
CA SER A 90 -0.66 -9.63 -3.77
C SER A 90 -0.32 -9.85 -2.30
N PHE A 91 -1.30 -10.17 -1.45
CA PHE A 91 -1.06 -10.54 -0.06
C PHE A 91 -0.12 -11.76 0.06
N ASP A 92 -0.42 -12.81 -0.69
CA ASP A 92 0.41 -14.02 -0.74
C ASP A 92 1.82 -13.72 -1.30
N GLU A 93 1.92 -12.88 -2.33
CA GLU A 93 3.19 -12.51 -2.94
C GLU A 93 4.06 -11.67 -2.02
N ILE A 94 3.48 -10.72 -1.27
CA ILE A 94 4.20 -9.98 -0.21
C ILE A 94 4.80 -10.97 0.79
N HIS A 95 4.00 -11.92 1.28
CA HIS A 95 4.50 -12.94 2.21
C HIS A 95 5.61 -13.80 1.59
N ARG A 96 5.47 -14.19 0.32
CA ARG A 96 6.49 -14.94 -0.41
C ARG A 96 7.81 -14.17 -0.48
N VAL A 97 7.78 -12.87 -0.81
CA VAL A 97 8.99 -12.03 -0.84
C VAL A 97 9.63 -11.96 0.55
N LEU A 98 8.85 -11.73 1.60
CA LEU A 98 9.37 -11.69 2.98
C LEU A 98 10.00 -13.03 3.40
N ASP A 99 9.39 -14.16 3.01
CA ASP A 99 9.92 -15.50 3.28
C ASP A 99 11.22 -15.79 2.53
N LEU A 100 11.35 -15.30 1.29
CA LEU A 100 12.59 -15.42 0.50
C LEU A 100 13.74 -14.61 1.09
N LEU A 101 13.45 -13.43 1.68
CA LEU A 101 14.46 -12.62 2.35
C LEU A 101 14.95 -13.27 3.64
N GLY A 102 14.03 -13.85 4.42
CA GLY A 102 14.31 -14.72 5.57
C GLY A 102 15.07 -14.08 6.74
N ASP A 103 15.47 -12.81 6.63
CA ASP A 103 16.16 -12.10 7.70
C ASP A 103 15.17 -11.68 8.81
N PRO A 104 15.65 -11.40 10.04
CA PRO A 104 14.78 -11.08 11.16
C PRO A 104 13.84 -9.90 10.94
N VAL A 105 14.23 -8.90 10.13
CA VAL A 105 13.38 -7.74 9.82
C VAL A 105 12.21 -8.20 8.95
N SER A 106 12.48 -8.96 7.90
CA SER A 106 11.47 -9.51 7.00
C SER A 106 10.50 -10.46 7.71
N VAL A 107 11.00 -11.31 8.62
CA VAL A 107 10.17 -12.21 9.43
C VAL A 107 9.22 -11.42 10.34
N ALA A 108 9.72 -10.37 11.00
CA ALA A 108 8.88 -9.51 11.86
C ALA A 108 7.84 -8.73 11.04
N ALA A 109 8.19 -8.30 9.82
CA ALA A 109 7.29 -7.55 8.94
C ALA A 109 6.06 -8.34 8.51
N LYS A 110 6.10 -9.69 8.52
CA LYS A 110 4.94 -10.53 8.19
C LYS A 110 3.70 -10.22 9.03
N ALA A 111 3.89 -9.83 10.30
CA ALA A 111 2.78 -9.47 11.18
C ALA A 111 2.13 -8.11 10.84
N GLN A 112 2.74 -7.33 9.95
CA GLN A 112 2.28 -6.02 9.51
C GLN A 112 1.73 -6.04 8.07
N VAL A 113 1.59 -7.22 7.47
CA VAL A 113 0.97 -7.39 6.15
C VAL A 113 -0.54 -7.40 6.34
N CYS A 114 -1.25 -6.52 5.65
CA CYS A 114 -2.70 -6.38 5.75
C CYS A 114 -3.38 -6.66 4.40
N LEU A 115 -4.49 -7.40 4.47
CA LEU A 115 -5.42 -7.51 3.34
C LEU A 115 -6.03 -6.14 3.06
N GLY A 116 -6.03 -5.74 1.78
CA GLY A 116 -6.68 -4.53 1.33
C GLY A 116 -8.13 -4.74 0.92
N SER A 117 -8.63 -3.76 0.19
CA SER A 117 -10.00 -3.72 -0.30
C SER A 117 -10.24 -4.77 -1.38
N GLU A 118 -11.40 -5.44 -1.36
CA GLU A 118 -11.75 -6.47 -2.34
C GLU A 118 -12.24 -5.90 -3.68
N GLY A 119 -12.35 -4.58 -3.79
CA GLY A 119 -12.93 -3.87 -4.94
C GLY A 119 -12.27 -2.52 -5.19
N TYR A 120 -12.75 -1.84 -6.23
CA TYR A 120 -12.40 -0.45 -6.51
C TYR A 120 -13.45 0.50 -5.91
N LEU A 121 -13.07 1.74 -5.67
CA LEU A 121 -14.02 2.78 -5.30
C LEU A 121 -15.05 2.97 -6.40
N SER A 122 -16.33 2.86 -6.04
CA SER A 122 -17.44 3.09 -6.94
C SER A 122 -17.66 4.58 -7.19
N MET A 123 -17.56 5.41 -6.14
CA MET A 123 -17.75 6.86 -6.19
C MET A 123 -16.95 7.59 -5.10
N PRO A 124 -16.63 8.89 -5.28
CA PRO A 124 -16.05 9.71 -4.22
C PRO A 124 -16.90 9.73 -2.95
N GLY A 125 -16.26 9.67 -1.78
CA GLY A 125 -16.94 9.74 -0.48
C GLY A 125 -17.60 8.42 -0.03
N GLN A 126 -17.40 7.32 -0.76
CA GLN A 126 -17.82 5.97 -0.36
C GLN A 126 -16.58 5.09 -0.14
N PRO A 127 -15.88 5.24 1.00
CA PRO A 127 -14.68 4.45 1.29
C PRO A 127 -15.03 2.97 1.43
N LEU A 128 -14.08 2.10 1.07
CA LEU A 128 -14.16 0.67 1.35
C LEU A 128 -13.42 0.36 2.65
N HIS A 129 -14.03 -0.45 3.52
CA HIS A 129 -13.38 -0.92 4.73
C HIS A 129 -12.51 -2.14 4.44
N SER A 130 -11.31 -2.18 5.02
CA SER A 130 -10.39 -3.33 4.97
C SER A 130 -9.37 -3.23 6.09
N ALA A 131 -8.63 -4.33 6.35
CA ALA A 131 -7.58 -4.34 7.35
C ALA A 131 -6.48 -3.30 7.06
N ALA A 132 -6.11 -3.13 5.78
CA ALA A 132 -5.15 -2.11 5.35
C ALA A 132 -5.64 -0.68 5.65
N VAL A 133 -6.92 -0.40 5.42
CA VAL A 133 -7.54 0.92 5.68
C VAL A 133 -7.53 1.23 7.17
N ASP A 134 -8.02 0.29 7.99
CA ASP A 134 -8.06 0.48 9.45
C ASP A 134 -6.64 0.64 10.02
N HIS A 135 -5.68 -0.15 9.53
CA HIS A 135 -4.28 -0.05 9.94
C HIS A 135 -3.65 1.28 9.52
N LEU A 136 -3.90 1.77 8.30
CA LEU A 136 -3.41 3.07 7.83
C LEU A 136 -3.94 4.21 8.70
N ILE A 137 -5.24 4.23 8.98
CA ILE A 137 -5.86 5.25 9.84
C ILE A 137 -5.23 5.22 11.23
N ALA A 138 -5.07 4.03 11.83
CA ALA A 138 -4.46 3.87 13.15
C ALA A 138 -3.01 4.38 13.16
N THR A 139 -2.19 3.90 12.21
CA THR A 139 -0.78 4.27 12.04
C THR A 139 -0.60 5.77 11.85
N ALA A 140 -1.47 6.41 11.07
CA ALA A 140 -1.45 7.85 10.85
C ALA A 140 -1.81 8.63 12.12
N ARG A 141 -2.79 8.16 12.90
CA ARG A 141 -3.26 8.80 14.15
C ARG A 141 -2.27 8.70 15.31
N GLU A 142 -1.39 7.71 15.32
CA GLU A 142 -0.31 7.59 16.30
C GLU A 142 0.70 8.75 16.23
N HIS A 143 0.74 9.49 15.11
CA HIS A 143 1.73 10.56 14.94
C HIS A 143 1.36 11.83 15.69
N ALA A 144 2.36 12.39 16.38
CA ALA A 144 2.26 13.70 16.98
C ALA A 144 2.05 14.79 15.88
N PRO A 145 1.23 15.83 16.13
CA PRO A 145 0.96 16.89 15.15
C PRO A 145 2.21 17.58 14.57
N ASP A 146 3.31 17.60 15.33
CA ASP A 146 4.59 18.22 14.95
C ASP A 146 5.70 17.18 14.71
N GLY A 147 5.37 15.89 14.74
CA GLY A 147 6.30 14.80 14.41
C GLY A 147 6.55 14.65 12.91
N PRO A 148 7.57 13.86 12.52
CA PRO A 148 7.81 13.54 11.11
C PRO A 148 6.56 12.89 10.49
N PRO A 149 6.27 13.15 9.20
CA PRO A 149 5.11 12.57 8.56
C PRO A 149 5.26 11.05 8.38
N LEU A 150 4.13 10.34 8.40
CA LEU A 150 4.03 9.02 7.81
C LEU A 150 4.03 9.18 6.28
N TYR A 151 4.94 8.50 5.60
CA TYR A 151 4.91 8.43 4.14
C TYR A 151 4.06 7.25 3.70
N VAL A 152 3.29 7.44 2.63
CA VAL A 152 2.51 6.40 1.98
C VAL A 152 3.10 6.19 0.60
N MET A 153 3.67 5.01 0.36
CA MET A 153 4.19 4.61 -0.94
C MET A 153 3.09 3.87 -1.70
N ALA A 154 2.53 4.52 -2.71
CA ALA A 154 1.51 3.95 -3.58
C ALA A 154 2.19 3.32 -4.81
N LEU A 155 2.27 1.99 -4.84
CA LEU A 155 2.82 1.23 -5.96
C LEU A 155 1.72 0.59 -6.81
N GLY A 156 0.54 0.34 -6.23
CA GLY A 156 -0.63 -0.18 -6.94
C GLY A 156 -1.81 0.79 -7.01
N CYS A 157 -3.02 0.22 -7.18
CA CYS A 157 -4.25 1.00 -7.15
C CYS A 157 -4.51 1.61 -5.76
N VAL A 158 -4.69 2.93 -5.71
CA VAL A 158 -4.82 3.73 -4.46
C VAL A 158 -6.15 3.55 -3.71
N THR A 159 -6.85 2.43 -3.86
CA THR A 159 -8.17 2.22 -3.24
C THR A 159 -8.10 2.18 -1.71
N ASN A 160 -7.09 1.50 -1.16
CA ASN A 160 -6.86 1.46 0.28
C ASN A 160 -6.55 2.86 0.82
N ILE A 161 -5.67 3.58 0.13
CA ILE A 161 -5.23 4.92 0.51
C ILE A 161 -6.39 5.91 0.47
N ALA A 162 -7.17 5.91 -0.61
CA ALA A 162 -8.30 6.83 -0.78
C ALA A 162 -9.49 6.51 0.14
N SER A 163 -9.55 5.29 0.68
CA SER A 163 -10.58 4.89 1.66
C SER A 163 -10.23 5.30 3.10
N ALA A 164 -8.95 5.55 3.40
CA ALA A 164 -8.44 5.94 4.72
C ALA A 164 -8.56 7.45 4.98
#